data_AF-A0A832WLZ0-F1
#
_entry.id   AF-A0A832WLZ0-F1
#
_cell.length_a   1.000
_cell.length_b   1.000
_cell.length_c   1.000
_cell.angle_alpha   90.00
_cell.angle_beta   90.00
_cell.angle_gamma   90.00
#
_symmetry.space_group_name_H-M   'P 1'
#
loop_
_entity.id
_entity.type
_entity.pdbx_description
1 polymer ?
#
loop_
_entity_poly.entity_id
_entity_poly.type
_entity_poly.pdbx_seq_one_letter_code
_entity_poly.pdbx_strand_id
1 'polypeptide(L)'
;MKNQSFSGRQKFLAKLLSVNKNHIKYAIDIGLLVTFILSGITGILKFPGLTQYFRGVYRAIPAYTISQVHDWSGLIMVLLVLAHLVFNWNWIVCMTKNIIRGKKKCD
;
A
#
# COMPACT_ATOMS: atom_id res chain seq x y z
N MET A 1 -39.36 -15.90 -28.14
CA MET A 1 -39.33 -16.49 -26.78
C MET A 1 -37.97 -17.15 -26.50
N LYS A 2 -36.92 -16.37 -26.20
CA LYS A 2 -35.64 -16.88 -25.66
C LYS A 2 -35.01 -15.79 -24.80
N ASN A 3 -34.29 -16.21 -23.75
CA ASN A 3 -33.38 -15.42 -22.89
C ASN A 3 -33.93 -14.85 -21.57
N GLN A 4 -34.41 -15.74 -20.70
CA GLN A 4 -34.46 -15.50 -19.24
C GLN A 4 -33.31 -16.23 -18.49
N SER A 5 -32.55 -17.11 -19.17
CA SER A 5 -31.56 -18.02 -18.53
C SER A 5 -30.15 -17.43 -18.37
N PHE A 6 -29.77 -16.40 -19.14
CA PHE A 6 -28.41 -15.82 -19.11
C PHE A 6 -28.13 -14.81 -17.99
N SER A 7 -29.14 -14.42 -17.22
CA SER A 7 -29.03 -13.43 -16.13
C SER A 7 -28.33 -13.99 -14.87
N GLY A 8 -28.54 -15.28 -14.56
CA GLY A 8 -28.03 -15.91 -13.34
C GLY A 8 -26.51 -16.06 -13.31
N ARG A 9 -25.90 -16.55 -14.41
CA ARG A 9 -24.43 -16.68 -14.50
C ARG A 9 -23.73 -15.33 -14.51
N GLN A 10 -24.26 -14.31 -15.20
CA GLN A 10 -23.65 -12.99 -15.20
C GLN A 10 -23.71 -12.30 -13.83
N LYS A 11 -24.80 -12.46 -13.06
CA LYS A 11 -24.87 -11.95 -11.68
C LYS A 11 -23.94 -12.69 -10.73
N PHE A 12 -23.78 -14.00 -10.89
CA PHE A 12 -22.84 -14.80 -10.09
C PHE A 12 -21.38 -14.46 -10.41
N LEU A 13 -21.04 -14.30 -11.69
CA LEU A 13 -19.72 -13.85 -12.13
C LEU A 13 -19.44 -12.40 -11.74
N ALA A 14 -20.43 -11.51 -11.82
CA ALA A 14 -20.31 -10.14 -11.33
C ALA A 14 -20.16 -10.08 -9.80
N LYS A 15 -20.73 -11.03 -9.05
CA LYS A 15 -20.54 -11.16 -7.59
C LYS A 15 -19.20 -11.79 -7.22
N LEU A 16 -18.64 -12.64 -8.08
CA LEU A 16 -17.25 -13.11 -7.96
C LEU A 16 -16.23 -12.04 -8.36
N LEU A 17 -16.58 -11.14 -9.30
CA LEU A 17 -15.76 -10.00 -9.72
C LEU A 17 -16.07 -8.70 -8.96
N SER A 18 -17.08 -8.69 -8.07
CA SER A 18 -17.39 -7.54 -7.20
C SER A 18 -16.43 -7.53 -6.02
N VAL A 19 -15.14 -7.45 -6.32
CA VAL A 19 -14.19 -7.02 -5.31
C VAL A 19 -14.55 -5.55 -5.03
N ASN A 20 -15.12 -5.32 -3.86
CA ASN A 20 -15.51 -3.97 -3.45
C ASN A 20 -14.29 -3.06 -3.55
N LYS A 21 -14.38 -1.99 -4.35
CA LYS A 21 -13.29 -1.03 -4.57
C LYS A 21 -12.73 -0.49 -3.25
N ASN A 22 -13.58 -0.37 -2.23
CA ASN A 22 -13.18 0.05 -0.87
C ASN A 22 -12.29 -0.99 -0.18
N HIS A 23 -12.54 -2.28 -0.36
CA HIS A 23 -11.68 -3.34 0.19
C HIS A 23 -10.34 -3.39 -0.53
N ILE A 24 -10.29 -3.10 -1.84
CA ILE A 24 -9.03 -2.98 -2.60
C ILE A 24 -8.21 -1.80 -2.08
N LYS A 25 -8.84 -0.63 -1.92
CA LYS A 25 -8.19 0.56 -1.35
C LYS A 25 -7.63 0.27 0.04
N TYR A 26 -8.45 -0.34 0.90
CA TYR A 26 -8.04 -0.70 2.26
C TYR A 26 -6.90 -1.74 2.27
N ALA A 27 -6.93 -2.72 1.37
CA ALA A 27 -5.85 -3.71 1.24
C ALA A 27 -4.53 -3.07 0.77
N ILE A 28 -4.58 -2.13 -0.18
CA ILE A 28 -3.42 -1.36 -0.62
C ILE A 28 -2.86 -0.53 0.54
N ASP A 29 -3.72 0.14 1.31
CA ASP A 29 -3.31 0.95 2.46
C ASP A 29 -2.67 0.11 3.57
N ILE A 30 -3.21 -1.07 3.87
CA ILE A 30 -2.59 -2.02 4.80
C ILE A 30 -1.23 -2.48 4.27
N GLY A 31 -1.15 -2.87 2.99
CA GLY A 31 0.11 -3.27 2.37
C GLY A 31 1.17 -2.17 2.44
N LEU A 32 0.75 -0.92 2.20
CA LEU A 32 1.59 0.27 2.33
C LEU A 32 2.10 0.44 3.76
N LEU A 33 1.23 0.31 4.76
CA LEU A 33 1.58 0.46 6.16
C LEU A 33 2.55 -0.64 6.62
N VAL A 34 2.33 -1.89 6.21
CA VAL A 34 3.22 -3.02 6.53
C VAL A 34 4.60 -2.83 5.88
N THR A 35 4.65 -2.49 4.60
CA THR A 35 5.93 -2.27 3.89
C THR A 35 6.68 -1.06 4.42
N PHE A 36 5.97 0.00 4.83
CA PHE A 36 6.53 1.15 5.51
C PHE A 36 7.16 0.80 6.85
N ILE A 37 6.48 -0.01 7.68
CA ILE A 37 7.05 -0.46 8.97
C ILE A 37 8.30 -1.31 8.74
N LEU A 38 8.25 -2.27 7.81
CA LEU A 38 9.39 -3.13 7.49
C LEU A 38 10.59 -2.33 6.97
N SER A 39 10.36 -1.40 6.02
CA SER A 39 11.40 -0.52 5.49
C SER A 39 11.93 0.43 6.57
N GLY A 40 11.06 0.94 7.44
CA GLY A 40 11.42 1.81 8.56
C GLY A 40 12.32 1.10 9.58
N ILE A 41 11.96 -0.11 10.01
CA ILE A 41 12.77 -0.90 10.96
C ILE A 41 14.13 -1.21 10.35
N THR A 42 14.18 -1.68 9.10
CA THR A 42 15.44 -1.99 8.42
C THR A 42 16.30 -0.75 8.18
N GLY A 43 15.68 0.41 7.90
CA GLY A 43 16.37 1.69 7.77
C GLY A 43 16.96 2.19 9.10
N ILE A 44 16.22 2.06 10.21
CA ILE A 44 16.69 2.40 11.56
C ILE A 44 17.89 1.53 11.94
N LEU A 45 17.85 0.23 11.65
CA LEU A 45 18.97 -0.68 11.91
C LEU A 45 20.25 -0.26 11.15
N LYS A 46 20.10 0.20 9.90
CA LYS A 46 21.20 0.65 9.01
C LYS A 46 21.72 2.05 9.34
N PHE A 47 21.03 2.83 10.16
CA PHE A 47 21.41 4.21 10.43
C PHE A 47 22.80 4.30 11.09
N PRO A 48 23.79 5.01 10.50
CA PRO A 48 25.18 4.95 10.92
C PRO A 48 25.39 5.34 12.38
N GLY A 49 24.60 6.29 12.90
CA GLY A 49 24.65 6.69 14.31
C GLY A 49 24.15 5.61 15.31
N LEU A 50 23.33 4.66 14.87
CA LEU A 50 22.80 3.56 15.69
C LEU A 50 23.50 2.22 15.42
N THR A 51 24.32 2.11 14.36
CA THR A 51 25.03 0.86 14.05
C THR A 51 25.91 0.35 15.19
N GLN A 52 26.49 1.24 16.01
CA GLN A 52 27.24 0.86 17.21
C GLN A 52 26.39 0.13 18.26
N TYR A 53 25.12 0.49 18.40
CA TYR A 53 24.18 -0.14 19.33
C TYR A 53 23.74 -1.52 18.83
N PHE A 54 23.56 -1.66 17.51
CA PHE A 54 23.11 -2.91 16.88
C PHE A 54 24.25 -3.84 16.42
N ARG A 55 25.49 -3.62 16.86
CA ARG A 55 26.64 -4.49 16.53
C ARG A 55 26.40 -5.97 16.84
N GLY A 56 25.63 -6.28 17.89
CA GLY A 56 25.23 -7.65 18.21
C GLY A 56 24.33 -8.30 17.15
N VAL A 57 23.41 -7.52 16.56
CA VAL A 57 22.53 -7.98 15.47
C VAL A 57 23.34 -8.24 14.21
N TYR A 58 24.30 -7.37 13.88
CA TYR A 58 25.18 -7.55 12.71
C TYR A 58 26.12 -8.76 12.80
N ARG A 59 26.36 -9.29 14.01
CA ARG A 59 27.08 -10.56 14.20
C ARG A 59 26.21 -11.78 13.90
N ALA A 60 24.91 -11.71 14.16
CA ALA A 60 23.97 -12.80 13.90
C ALA A 60 23.41 -12.78 12.47
N ILE A 61 23.15 -11.58 11.93
CA ILE A 61 22.59 -11.34 10.61
C ILE A 61 23.52 -10.41 9.83
N PRO A 62 24.06 -10.81 8.68
CA PRO A 62 24.92 -9.96 7.87
C PRO A 62 24.23 -8.64 7.48
N ALA A 63 24.96 -7.53 7.54
CA ALA A 63 24.47 -6.22 7.10
C ALA A 63 24.00 -6.23 5.63
N TYR A 64 24.59 -7.12 4.83
CA TYR A 64 24.20 -7.37 3.44
C TYR A 64 22.74 -7.84 3.32
N THR A 65 22.34 -8.83 4.12
CA THR A 65 20.97 -9.36 4.12
C THR A 65 19.96 -8.28 4.52
N ILE A 66 20.30 -7.47 5.53
CA ILE A 66 19.45 -6.34 5.96
C ILE A 66 19.31 -5.30 4.84
N SER A 67 20.40 -4.98 4.13
CA SER A 67 20.34 -4.06 2.98
C SER A 67 19.49 -4.63 1.83
N GLN A 68 19.66 -5.90 1.49
CA GLN A 68 18.83 -6.51 0.44
C GLN A 68 17.35 -6.44 0.81
N VAL A 69 16.96 -6.85 2.02
CA VAL A 69 15.55 -6.78 2.45
C VAL A 69 15.06 -5.33 2.47
N HIS A 70 15.89 -4.38 2.90
CA HIS A 70 15.55 -2.97 2.87
C HIS A 70 15.27 -2.47 1.44
N ASP A 71 16.19 -2.74 0.50
CA ASP A 71 16.09 -2.26 -0.88
C ASP A 71 14.87 -2.87 -1.59
N TRP A 72 14.62 -4.17 -1.41
CA TRP A 72 13.43 -4.85 -1.96
C TRP A 72 12.13 -4.34 -1.31
N SER A 73 12.12 -4.15 0.01
CA SER A 73 10.94 -3.61 0.71
C SER A 73 10.63 -2.17 0.28
N GLY A 74 11.67 -1.36 0.08
CA GLY A 74 11.56 0.00 -0.43
C GLY A 74 11.00 0.05 -1.85
N LEU A 75 11.47 -0.84 -2.73
CA LEU A 75 10.95 -0.93 -4.10
C LEU A 75 9.45 -1.28 -4.13
N ILE A 76 9.05 -2.27 -3.31
CA ILE A 76 7.63 -2.64 -3.17
C ILE A 76 6.81 -1.48 -2.60
N MET A 77 7.34 -0.79 -1.58
CA MET A 77 6.70 0.38 -0.98
C MET A 77 6.45 1.48 -2.02
N VAL A 78 7.43 1.78 -2.88
CA VAL A 78 7.26 2.78 -3.95
C VAL A 78 6.12 2.39 -4.90
N LEU A 79 6.04 1.13 -5.32
CA LEU A 79 4.95 0.65 -6.18
C LEU A 79 3.59 0.75 -5.48
N LEU A 80 3.52 0.41 -4.19
CA LEU A 80 2.30 0.53 -3.39
C LEU A 80 1.88 2.00 -3.18
N VAL A 81 2.84 2.91 -2.98
CA VAL A 81 2.56 4.36 -2.90
C VAL A 81 1.96 4.85 -4.21
N LEU A 82 2.54 4.48 -5.36
CA LEU A 82 1.99 4.86 -6.66
C LEU A 82 0.57 4.32 -6.85
N ALA A 83 0.34 3.05 -6.52
CA ALA A 83 -1.00 2.46 -6.55
C ALA A 83 -1.96 3.23 -5.63
N HIS A 84 -1.57 3.50 -4.38
CA HIS A 84 -2.37 4.27 -3.42
C HIS A 84 -2.77 5.64 -3.99
N LEU A 85 -1.81 6.38 -4.57
CA LEU A 85 -2.05 7.70 -5.14
C LEU A 85 -3.02 7.64 -6.34
N VAL A 86 -2.87 6.67 -7.23
CA VAL A 86 -3.77 6.49 -8.38
C VAL A 86 -5.18 6.12 -7.93
N PHE A 87 -5.32 5.19 -6.99
CA PHE A 87 -6.63 4.75 -6.48
C PHE A 87 -7.34 5.80 -5.61
N ASN A 88 -6.58 6.64 -4.90
CA ASN A 88 -7.10 7.70 -4.04
C ASN A 88 -7.01 9.10 -4.67
N TRP A 89 -6.68 9.21 -5.95
CA TRP A 89 -6.48 10.48 -6.65
C TRP A 89 -7.66 11.46 -6.51
N ASN A 90 -8.89 10.96 -6.67
CA ASN A 90 -10.10 11.76 -6.51
C ASN A 90 -10.23 12.34 -5.09
N TRP A 91 -9.88 11.56 -4.07
CA TRP A 91 -9.89 12.00 -2.67
C TRP A 91 -8.78 13.03 -2.41
N ILE A 92 -7.56 12.82 -2.95
CA ILE A 92 -6.44 13.75 -2.81
C ILE A 92 -6.79 15.11 -3.41
N VAL A 93 -7.24 15.14 -4.67
CA VAL A 93 -7.63 16.38 -5.36
C VAL A 93 -8.75 17.09 -4.63
N CYS A 94 -9.72 16.34 -4.10
CA CYS A 94 -10.75 16.91 -3.24
C CYS A 94 -10.15 17.55 -1.98
N MET A 95 -9.34 16.81 -1.23
CA MET A 95 -8.81 17.26 0.05
C MET A 95 -7.91 18.48 -0.13
N THR A 96 -7.06 18.48 -1.15
CA THR A 96 -6.24 19.64 -1.53
C THR A 96 -7.11 20.85 -1.91
N LYS A 97 -8.19 20.65 -2.67
CA LYS A 97 -9.15 21.73 -2.97
C LYS A 97 -9.87 22.24 -1.72
N ASN A 98 -10.18 21.37 -0.76
CA ASN A 98 -10.81 21.76 0.50
C ASN A 98 -9.91 22.59 1.39
N ILE A 99 -8.62 22.24 1.45
CA ILE A 99 -7.61 22.98 2.21
C ILE A 99 -7.39 24.37 1.58
N ILE A 100 -7.30 24.44 0.24
CA ILE A 100 -6.99 25.70 -0.46
C ILE A 100 -8.21 26.62 -0.61
N ARG A 101 -9.41 26.07 -0.84
CA ARG A 101 -10.58 26.82 -1.32
C ARG A 101 -11.75 26.89 -0.32
N GLY A 102 -11.63 26.23 0.83
CA GLY A 102 -12.66 26.20 1.88
C GLY A 102 -13.88 25.34 1.50
N LYS A 103 -14.07 24.25 2.27
CA LYS A 103 -15.23 23.33 2.31
C LYS A 103 -16.01 23.09 1.01
N LYS A 104 -15.65 22.04 0.27
CA LYS A 104 -16.58 21.28 -0.58
C LYS A 104 -16.74 19.86 -0.01
N LYS A 105 -17.98 19.42 0.23
CA LYS A 105 -18.24 18.01 0.53
C LYS A 105 -17.80 17.19 -0.68
N CYS A 106 -16.96 16.20 -0.45
CA CYS A 106 -16.59 15.24 -1.47
C CYS A 106 -17.11 13.88 -1.02
N ASP A 107 -17.88 13.27 -1.91
CA ASP A 107 -18.56 12.00 -1.72
C ASP A 107 -17.68 10.83 -2.21
#